data_AF-A0A2X2Z7Q0-F1
#
_entry.id   AF-A0A2X2Z7Q0-F1
#
_cell.length_a   1.000
_cell.length_b   1.000
_cell.length_c   1.000
_cell.angle_alpha   90.00
_cell.angle_beta   90.00
_cell.angle_gamma   90.00
#
_symmetry.space_group_name_H-M   'P 1'
#
loop_
_entity.id
_entity.type
_entity.pdbx_description
1 polymer ?
#
loop_
_entity_poly.entity_id
_entity_poly.type
_entity_poly.pdbx_seq_one_letter_code
_entity_poly.pdbx_strand_id
1 'polypeptide(L)'
;MKKVIVLCLLMLPFIIFSQSEKKLPVIPISKWYKLGFKTYDKEFKMYQNPFILNGHKKYTIEGYGSMNYSDGKLLGISPNNRYIVLDHISKGYVEDGVNKQLYENYLCVIVDVHKKEVVMNMQSDCSGEWNKNNQWMSSGKAVFP
;
A
#
# COMPACT_ATOMS: atom_id res chain seq x y z
N MET A 1 5.89 60.03 39.69
CA MET A 1 4.81 59.04 39.45
C MET A 1 4.99 58.47 38.05
N LYS A 2 5.15 57.14 37.97
CA LYS A 2 5.59 56.37 36.78
C LYS A 2 4.47 56.30 35.74
N LYS A 3 4.75 56.64 34.48
CA LYS A 3 3.89 56.28 33.35
C LYS A 3 4.39 54.96 32.76
N VAL A 4 3.53 53.95 32.85
CA VAL A 4 3.79 52.56 32.50
C VAL A 4 3.79 52.40 30.98
N ILE A 5 4.85 51.79 30.45
CA ILE A 5 4.98 51.35 29.06
C ILE A 5 4.01 50.17 28.86
N VAL A 6 2.99 50.35 28.02
CA VAL A 6 2.13 49.24 27.57
C VAL A 6 2.76 48.65 26.32
N LEU A 7 3.66 47.70 26.54
CA LEU A 7 4.21 46.82 25.51
C LEU A 7 3.67 45.41 25.81
N CYS A 8 2.55 45.02 25.20
CA CYS A 8 2.16 43.62 25.13
C CYS A 8 0.98 43.41 24.18
N LEU A 9 0.96 42.23 23.55
CA LEU A 9 -0.13 41.61 22.78
C LEU A 9 -0.28 41.97 21.30
N LEU A 10 0.72 41.58 20.50
CA LEU A 10 0.47 40.99 19.18
C LEU A 10 1.35 39.73 19.02
N MET A 11 1.11 38.75 19.89
CA MET A 11 1.54 37.37 19.69
C MET A 11 0.28 36.57 19.33
N LEU A 12 -0.20 36.75 18.10
CA LEU A 12 -1.16 35.81 17.53
C LEU A 12 -0.41 34.50 17.28
N PRO A 13 -0.85 33.38 17.85
CA PRO A 13 -0.15 32.12 17.69
C PRO A 13 -0.22 31.73 16.23
N PHE A 14 0.94 31.53 15.61
CA PHE A 14 1.02 30.70 14.42
C PHE A 14 0.48 29.32 14.83
N ILE A 15 -0.78 29.06 14.53
CA ILE A 15 -1.32 27.70 14.57
C ILE A 15 -0.60 26.98 13.44
N ILE A 16 0.57 26.42 13.75
CA ILE A 16 1.23 25.45 12.91
C ILE A 16 0.29 24.25 12.93
N PHE A 17 -0.61 24.17 11.94
CA PHE A 17 -1.29 22.93 11.61
C PHE A 17 -0.20 21.95 11.15
N SER A 18 0.42 21.27 12.11
CA SER A 18 1.18 20.06 11.84
C SER A 18 0.16 19.00 11.42
N GLN A 19 -0.14 18.94 10.12
CA GLN A 19 -0.83 17.79 9.56
C GLN A 19 0.10 16.60 9.82
N SER A 20 -0.19 15.77 10.82
CA SER A 20 0.58 14.56 11.05
C SER A 20 0.46 13.69 9.79
N GLU A 21 1.52 13.61 8.99
CA GLU A 21 1.55 12.70 7.86
C GLU A 21 1.28 11.28 8.38
N LYS A 22 0.30 10.60 7.78
CA LYS A 22 0.00 9.22 8.14
C LYS A 22 1.25 8.39 7.90
N LYS A 23 1.81 7.81 8.96
CA LYS A 23 3.02 6.99 8.87
C LYS A 23 2.77 5.83 7.89
N LEU A 24 3.59 5.74 6.85
CA LEU A 24 3.50 4.69 5.85
C LEU A 24 3.85 3.33 6.52
N PRO A 25 3.04 2.28 6.31
CA PRO A 25 3.26 0.99 6.93
C PRO A 25 4.53 0.34 6.37
N VAL A 26 5.23 -0.37 7.24
CA VAL A 26 6.32 -1.27 6.88
C VAL A 26 6.00 -2.63 7.45
N ILE A 27 5.66 -3.58 6.59
CA ILE A 27 5.11 -4.88 6.97
C ILE A 27 6.23 -5.92 6.82
N PRO A 28 6.57 -6.66 7.89
CA PRO A 28 7.59 -7.71 7.79
C PRO A 28 7.08 -8.87 6.93
N ILE A 29 7.94 -9.37 6.03
CA ILE A 29 7.70 -10.59 5.24
C ILE A 29 8.58 -11.71 5.80
N SER A 30 9.85 -11.42 6.02
CA SER A 30 10.83 -12.32 6.65
C SER A 30 11.86 -11.53 7.43
N LYS A 31 12.87 -12.21 7.98
CA LYS A 31 14.01 -11.55 8.65
C LYS A 31 14.68 -10.48 7.77
N TRP A 32 14.74 -10.72 6.45
CA TRP A 32 15.48 -9.88 5.52
C TRP A 32 14.59 -8.95 4.69
N TYR A 33 13.33 -9.35 4.49
CA TYR A 33 12.42 -8.67 3.58
C TYR A 33 11.25 -8.02 4.31
N LYS A 34 10.91 -6.79 3.90
CA LYS A 34 9.71 -6.07 4.35
C LYS A 34 9.01 -5.45 3.15
N LEU A 35 7.70 -5.34 3.20
CA LEU A 35 6.89 -4.54 2.29
C LEU A 35 6.76 -3.11 2.83
N GLY A 36 6.83 -2.12 1.95
CA GLY A 36 6.42 -0.76 2.26
C GLY A 36 5.71 -0.12 1.08
N PHE A 37 5.20 1.10 1.28
CA PHE A 37 4.50 1.88 0.26
C PHE A 37 5.10 3.28 0.17
N LYS A 38 5.23 3.85 -1.03
CA LYS A 38 5.81 5.20 -1.19
C LYS A 38 4.79 6.30 -0.91
N THR A 39 3.53 6.06 -1.21
CA THR A 39 2.49 7.09 -1.17
C THR A 39 1.23 6.57 -0.48
N TYR A 40 0.52 7.48 0.17
CA TYR A 40 -0.82 7.27 0.69
C TYR A 40 -1.75 8.31 0.09
N ASP A 41 -2.75 7.85 -0.64
CA ASP A 41 -3.78 8.66 -1.25
C ASP A 41 -4.82 9.02 -0.18
N LYS A 42 -4.96 10.32 0.11
CA LYS A 42 -5.88 10.81 1.14
C LYS A 42 -7.34 10.74 0.69
N GLU A 43 -7.60 10.84 -0.61
CA GLU A 43 -8.95 10.83 -1.16
C GLU A 43 -9.55 9.43 -1.07
N PHE A 44 -8.83 8.43 -1.60
CA PHE A 44 -9.27 7.04 -1.59
C PHE A 44 -8.90 6.29 -0.32
N LYS A 45 -8.09 6.90 0.56
CA LYS A 45 -7.61 6.33 1.83
C LYS A 45 -6.82 5.03 1.64
N MET A 46 -6.07 4.93 0.56
CA MET A 46 -5.35 3.73 0.14
C MET A 46 -3.87 4.02 -0.11
N TYR A 47 -3.04 2.98 -0.12
CA TYR A 47 -1.61 3.07 -0.39
C TYR A 47 -1.32 2.76 -1.85
N GLN A 48 -0.24 3.33 -2.39
CA GLN A 48 0.23 3.04 -3.74
C GLN A 48 1.75 2.85 -3.77
N ASN A 49 2.25 2.39 -4.91
CA ASN A 49 3.67 2.22 -5.18
C ASN A 49 4.35 1.32 -4.13
N PRO A 50 3.92 0.06 -3.97
CA PRO A 50 4.58 -0.86 -3.06
C PRO A 50 6.03 -1.09 -3.48
N PHE A 51 6.88 -1.33 -2.49
CA PHE A 51 8.28 -1.66 -2.67
C PHE A 51 8.71 -2.75 -1.69
N ILE A 52 9.69 -3.53 -2.10
CA ILE A 52 10.38 -4.49 -1.23
C ILE A 52 11.59 -3.80 -0.62
N LEU A 53 11.71 -3.87 0.70
CA LEU A 53 12.90 -3.49 1.44
C LEU A 53 13.72 -4.76 1.74
N ASN A 54 15.00 -4.76 1.35
CA ASN A 54 15.97 -5.77 1.79
C ASN A 54 17.13 -5.04 2.48
N GLY A 55 17.20 -5.19 3.80
CA GLY A 55 18.07 -4.36 4.66
C GLY A 55 17.73 -2.88 4.52
N HIS A 56 18.66 -2.07 4.01
CA HIS A 56 18.46 -0.63 3.76
C HIS A 56 18.08 -0.29 2.31
N LYS A 57 18.07 -1.28 1.41
CA LYS A 57 17.81 -1.07 -0.03
C LYS A 57 16.33 -1.24 -0.33
N LYS A 58 15.76 -0.29 -1.07
CA LYS A 58 14.37 -0.30 -1.57
C LYS A 58 14.35 -0.72 -3.04
N TYR A 59 13.41 -1.58 -3.40
CA TYR A 59 13.22 -2.07 -4.75
C TYR A 59 11.75 -1.90 -5.15
N THR A 60 11.49 -1.28 -6.29
CA THR A 60 10.14 -1.25 -6.88
C THR A 60 9.71 -2.67 -7.24
N ILE A 61 8.42 -2.98 -7.09
CA ILE A 61 7.87 -4.24 -7.56
C ILE A 61 7.51 -4.09 -9.04
N GLU A 62 8.25 -4.76 -9.91
CA GLU A 62 8.00 -4.81 -11.35
C GLU A 62 6.62 -5.45 -11.62
N GLY A 63 5.87 -4.89 -12.56
CA GLY A 63 4.53 -5.37 -12.92
C GLY A 63 3.38 -4.94 -11.99
N TYR A 64 3.63 -4.35 -10.82
CA TYR A 64 2.53 -3.87 -9.95
C TYR A 64 1.82 -2.64 -10.52
N GLY A 65 2.55 -1.73 -11.17
CA GLY A 65 2.00 -0.50 -11.72
C GLY A 65 1.72 0.58 -10.67
N SER A 66 2.15 1.81 -10.94
CA SER A 66 2.12 2.92 -9.97
C SER A 66 0.71 3.45 -9.65
N MET A 67 -0.25 3.20 -10.53
CA MET A 67 -1.62 3.69 -10.42
C MET A 67 -2.52 2.78 -9.56
N ASN A 68 -2.08 1.56 -9.26
CA ASN A 68 -2.87 0.61 -8.50
C ASN A 68 -2.71 0.84 -6.99
N TYR A 69 -3.81 0.60 -6.29
CA TYR A 69 -3.98 0.83 -4.87
C TYR A 69 -3.92 -0.48 -4.08
N SER A 70 -3.61 -0.35 -2.78
CA SER A 70 -3.67 -1.41 -1.79
C SER A 70 -4.19 -0.87 -0.46
N ASP A 71 -4.86 -1.73 0.30
CA ASP A 71 -5.28 -1.43 1.68
C ASP A 71 -4.10 -1.39 2.67
N GLY A 72 -2.88 -1.63 2.20
CA GLY A 72 -1.68 -1.59 3.02
C GLY A 72 -1.54 -2.81 3.92
N LYS A 73 -2.01 -3.96 3.45
CA LYS A 73 -1.95 -5.26 4.13
C LYS A 73 -1.43 -6.34 3.17
N LEU A 74 -0.90 -7.41 3.76
CA LEU A 74 -0.60 -8.64 3.04
C LEU A 74 -1.86 -9.53 3.09
N LEU A 75 -2.29 -10.05 1.95
CA LEU A 75 -3.36 -11.04 1.88
C LEU A 75 -2.83 -12.43 2.26
N GLY A 76 -1.55 -12.70 1.98
CA GLY A 76 -0.91 -13.95 2.36
C GLY A 76 0.61 -13.90 2.17
N ILE A 77 1.30 -14.78 2.90
CA ILE A 77 2.74 -15.01 2.79
C ILE A 77 2.96 -16.51 2.64
N SER A 78 3.70 -16.94 1.63
CA SER A 78 4.02 -18.37 1.43
C SER A 78 4.89 -18.90 2.58
N PRO A 79 4.82 -20.19 2.94
CA PRO A 79 5.61 -20.78 4.03
C PRO A 79 7.13 -20.53 3.94
N ASN A 80 7.68 -20.50 2.73
CA ASN A 80 9.10 -20.22 2.49
C ASN A 80 9.45 -18.71 2.43
N ASN A 81 8.46 -17.83 2.65
CA ASN A 81 8.54 -16.37 2.57
C ASN A 81 9.01 -15.80 1.21
N ARG A 82 8.99 -16.60 0.15
CA ARG A 82 9.40 -16.16 -1.19
C ARG A 82 8.29 -15.37 -1.88
N TYR A 83 7.04 -15.75 -1.65
CA TYR A 83 5.88 -15.16 -2.29
C TYR A 83 4.98 -14.45 -1.29
N ILE A 84 4.43 -13.32 -1.74
CA ILE A 84 3.39 -12.60 -1.02
C ILE A 84 2.20 -12.35 -1.94
N VAL A 85 1.02 -12.21 -1.35
CA VAL A 85 -0.19 -11.80 -2.06
C VAL A 85 -0.57 -10.39 -1.61
N LEU A 86 -0.79 -9.51 -2.58
CA LEU A 86 -1.13 -8.10 -2.37
C LEU A 86 -2.41 -7.73 -3.12
N ASP A 87 -3.20 -6.83 -2.54
CA ASP A 87 -4.26 -6.15 -3.29
C ASP A 87 -3.67 -5.40 -4.48
N HIS A 88 -4.45 -5.32 -5.55
CA HIS A 88 -4.14 -4.61 -6.78
C HIS A 88 -5.42 -3.95 -7.28
N ILE A 89 -5.74 -2.80 -6.69
CA ILE A 89 -7.04 -2.16 -6.85
C ILE A 89 -6.89 -1.02 -7.86
N SER A 90 -7.60 -1.09 -8.98
CA SER A 90 -7.71 0.06 -9.89
C SER A 90 -8.90 0.89 -9.44
N LYS A 91 -8.68 2.18 -9.12
CA LYS A 91 -9.73 3.07 -8.62
C LYS A 91 -9.57 4.46 -9.20
N GLY A 92 -10.66 5.08 -9.63
CA GLY A 92 -10.63 6.42 -10.20
C GLY A 92 -11.99 6.89 -10.71
N TYR A 93 -12.11 8.20 -10.97
CA TYR A 93 -13.31 8.76 -11.57
C TYR A 93 -13.21 8.68 -13.09
N VAL A 94 -14.32 8.30 -13.72
CA VAL A 94 -14.52 8.41 -15.17
C VAL A 94 -15.60 9.46 -15.41
N GLU A 95 -15.32 10.38 -16.33
CA GLU A 95 -16.26 11.42 -16.74
C GLU A 95 -16.88 11.02 -18.08
N ASP A 96 -18.21 11.00 -18.15
CA ASP A 96 -18.97 10.77 -19.38
C ASP A 96 -19.42 12.08 -20.07
N GLY A 97 -18.85 13.21 -19.63
CA GLY A 97 -19.16 14.56 -20.10
C GLY A 97 -20.23 15.29 -19.29
N VAL A 98 -20.98 14.60 -18.41
CA VAL A 98 -22.00 15.22 -17.54
C VAL A 98 -21.77 14.84 -16.07
N ASN A 99 -21.44 13.58 -15.79
CA ASN A 99 -21.26 13.06 -14.45
C ASN A 99 -19.85 12.51 -14.26
N LYS A 100 -19.30 12.70 -13.05
CA LYS A 100 -18.12 11.97 -12.60
C LYS A 100 -18.58 10.75 -11.82
N GLN A 101 -18.33 9.55 -12.33
CA GLN A 101 -18.64 8.31 -11.64
C GLN A 101 -17.36 7.64 -11.15
N LEU A 102 -17.35 7.20 -9.89
CA LEU A 102 -16.24 6.44 -9.32
C LEU A 102 -16.32 4.98 -9.80
N TYR A 103 -15.22 4.50 -10.37
CA TYR A 103 -15.02 3.11 -10.76
C TYR A 103 -13.95 2.47 -9.88
N GLU A 104 -14.20 1.22 -9.51
CA GLU A 104 -13.27 0.40 -8.73
C GLU A 104 -13.25 -1.02 -9.31
N ASN A 105 -12.05 -1.56 -9.53
CA ASN A 105 -11.82 -2.94 -9.90
C ASN A 105 -10.85 -3.55 -8.90
N TYR A 106 -11.30 -4.59 -8.20
CA TYR A 106 -10.52 -5.28 -7.17
C TYR A 106 -9.86 -6.52 -7.77
N LEU A 107 -8.53 -6.51 -7.78
CA LEU A 107 -7.69 -7.66 -8.13
C LEU A 107 -6.70 -7.91 -6.99
N CYS A 108 -5.96 -9.01 -7.09
CA CYS A 108 -4.76 -9.22 -6.29
C CYS A 108 -3.65 -9.82 -7.14
N VAL A 109 -2.43 -9.73 -6.63
CA VAL A 109 -1.23 -10.19 -7.31
C VAL A 109 -0.38 -11.05 -6.40
N ILE A 110 0.29 -12.04 -7.00
CA ILE A 110 1.37 -12.78 -6.34
C ILE A 110 2.68 -12.12 -6.75
N VAL A 111 3.50 -11.78 -5.77
CA VAL A 111 4.83 -11.16 -5.96
C VAL A 111 5.91 -12.14 -5.52
N ASP A 112 6.90 -12.39 -6.38
CA ASP A 112 8.16 -13.01 -5.97
C ASP A 112 9.04 -11.94 -5.31
N VAL A 113 9.21 -12.03 -4.00
CA VAL A 113 9.93 -11.05 -3.18
C VAL A 113 11.43 -11.02 -3.53
N HIS A 114 11.98 -12.15 -3.96
CA HIS A 114 13.40 -12.26 -4.30
C HIS A 114 13.69 -11.68 -5.68
N LYS A 115 12.75 -11.77 -6.61
CA LYS A 115 12.85 -11.15 -7.94
C LYS A 115 12.30 -9.72 -7.99
N LYS A 116 11.45 -9.35 -7.03
CA LYS A 116 10.79 -8.04 -6.91
C LYS A 116 9.87 -7.80 -8.10
N GLU A 117 9.13 -8.82 -8.50
CA GLU A 117 8.21 -8.77 -9.64
C GLU A 117 6.88 -9.44 -9.31
N VAL A 118 5.81 -8.94 -9.92
CA VAL A 118 4.51 -9.62 -9.99
C VAL A 118 4.68 -10.83 -10.91
N VAL A 119 4.37 -12.02 -10.39
CA VAL A 119 4.43 -13.29 -11.13
C VAL A 119 3.05 -13.82 -11.50
N MET A 120 1.98 -13.28 -10.91
CA MET A 120 0.61 -13.65 -11.25
C MET A 120 -0.37 -12.53 -10.90
N ASN A 121 -1.39 -12.32 -11.74
CA ASN A 121 -2.54 -11.46 -11.46
C ASN A 121 -3.79 -12.35 -11.32
N MET A 122 -4.64 -12.07 -10.34
CA MET A 122 -5.82 -12.86 -10.01
C MET A 122 -7.04 -11.95 -9.83
N GLN A 123 -8.17 -12.34 -10.43
CA GLN A 123 -9.44 -11.59 -10.31
C GLN A 123 -10.37 -12.17 -9.25
N SER A 124 -10.45 -13.51 -9.15
CA SER A 124 -11.39 -14.21 -8.26
C SER A 124 -10.75 -14.96 -7.10
N ASP A 125 -9.43 -15.18 -7.15
CA ASP A 125 -8.73 -16.12 -6.24
C ASP A 125 -8.00 -15.41 -5.09
N CYS A 126 -8.42 -14.20 -4.73
CA CYS A 126 -7.78 -13.38 -3.71
C CYS A 126 -8.03 -13.85 -2.27
N SER A 127 -9.07 -14.64 -2.06
CA SER A 127 -9.41 -15.26 -0.77
C SER A 127 -8.76 -16.63 -0.55
N GLY A 128 -7.80 -17.01 -1.40
CA GLY A 128 -7.06 -18.25 -1.26
C GLY A 128 -6.14 -18.29 -0.03
N GLU A 129 -5.43 -19.40 0.11
CA GLU A 129 -4.47 -19.62 1.19
C GLU A 129 -3.23 -20.38 0.70
N TRP A 130 -2.09 -20.16 1.34
CA TRP A 130 -0.88 -20.93 1.03
C TRP A 130 -0.90 -22.29 1.72
N ASN A 131 -0.69 -23.37 0.96
CA ASN A 131 -0.46 -24.68 1.54
C ASN A 131 1.03 -24.91 1.90
N LYS A 132 1.31 -26.01 2.59
CA LYS A 132 2.68 -26.39 3.03
C LYS A 132 3.70 -26.56 1.90
N ASN A 133 3.25 -26.73 0.66
CA ASN A 133 4.11 -26.88 -0.52
C ASN A 133 4.42 -25.53 -1.20
N ASN A 134 3.98 -24.41 -0.62
CA ASN A 134 4.05 -23.06 -1.21
C ASN A 134 3.17 -22.88 -2.44
N GLN A 135 2.02 -23.55 -2.48
CA GLN A 135 1.03 -23.36 -3.54
C GLN A 135 -0.10 -22.47 -3.02
N TRP A 136 -0.56 -21.53 -3.85
CA TRP A 136 -1.74 -20.73 -3.53
C TRP A 136 -2.98 -21.53 -3.90
N MET A 137 -3.77 -21.89 -2.89
CA MET A 137 -4.95 -22.72 -3.02
C MET A 137 -6.21 -21.84 -3.00
N SER A 138 -7.08 -22.02 -3.98
CA SER A 138 -8.40 -21.38 -4.03
C SER A 138 -9.44 -22.44 -4.39
N SER A 139 -10.54 -22.49 -3.64
CA SER A 139 -11.62 -23.48 -3.82
C SER A 139 -11.13 -24.93 -3.99
N GLY A 140 -10.11 -25.33 -3.21
CA GLY A 140 -9.54 -26.68 -3.23
C GLY A 140 -8.59 -26.98 -4.40
N LYS A 141 -8.28 -26.00 -5.25
CA LYS A 141 -7.37 -26.14 -6.40
C LYS A 141 -6.14 -25.26 -6.24
N ALA A 142 -5.00 -25.73 -6.72
CA ALA A 142 -3.78 -24.92 -6.81
C ALA A 142 -3.92 -23.94 -7.98
N VAL A 143 -3.94 -22.65 -7.69
CA VAL A 143 -3.98 -21.56 -8.67
C VAL A 143 -2.55 -21.09 -9.00
N PHE A 144 -1.64 -21.17 -8.02
CA PHE A 144 -0.22 -20.90 -8.22
C PHE A 144 0.62 -22.06 -7.65
N PRO A 145 1.59 -22.58 -8.42
CA PRO A 145 2.42 -23.73 -8.04
C PRO A 145 3.58 -23.40 -7.11
#